data_AF-A0A7S4IHD9-F1
#
_entry.id   AF-A0A7S4IHD9-F1
#
_cell.length_a   1.000
_cell.length_b   1.000
_cell.length_c   1.000
_cell.angle_alpha   90.00
_cell.angle_beta   90.00
_cell.angle_gamma   90.00
#
_symmetry.space_group_name_H-M   'P 1'
#
loop_
_entity.id
_entity.type
_entity.pdbx_description
1 polymer ?
#
loop_
_entity_poly.entity_id
_entity_poly.type
_entity_poly.pdbx_seq_one_letter_code
_entity_poly.pdbx_strand_id
1 'polypeptide(L)'
;MAYGHRWVEAALMGTEVKYLGRGDADFRGMSYHGRADAVKKGTVFLNVFMYALQNMRLAVSECGRPCEKVCDDDDDDCYLCDEVEAKVAGAWDRAVALYVGSLEGKEDESQFLYQLAETRCQNFGTCGWEGKDLTGTSNVNLRIMKEFTEGQQRLSGKGNGHCERVENHMSRVWKLMAVPMIQGTLRYAHKMDEKTTTEWDVSKEKAEKRNSEGATFAAAILPRLWACNPDDAEVLYGNM
;
A
#
# COMPACT_ATOMS: atom_id res chain seq x y z
N MET A 1 10.05 -4.90 -11.39
CA MET A 1 8.90 -4.35 -10.65
C MET A 1 7.60 -5.02 -11.17
N ALA A 2 7.51 -6.35 -11.08
CA ALA A 2 6.56 -7.15 -11.87
C ALA A 2 5.52 -7.92 -11.01
N TYR A 3 5.28 -7.46 -9.79
CA TYR A 3 4.47 -8.19 -8.82
C TYR A 3 2.97 -7.89 -9.00
N GLY A 4 2.54 -6.66 -8.70
CA GLY A 4 1.12 -6.32 -8.72
C GLY A 4 0.42 -6.35 -10.09
N HIS A 5 1.13 -6.07 -11.20
CA HIS A 5 0.49 -6.08 -12.53
C HIS A 5 0.07 -7.50 -12.95
N ARG A 6 0.90 -8.51 -12.66
CA ARG A 6 0.61 -9.90 -13.02
C ARG A 6 -0.62 -10.42 -12.31
N TRP A 7 -0.83 -10.03 -11.05
CA TRP A 7 -2.05 -10.33 -10.31
C TRP A 7 -3.29 -9.75 -11.01
N VAL A 8 -3.24 -8.46 -11.35
CA VAL A 8 -4.36 -7.74 -11.95
C VAL A 8 -4.67 -8.28 -13.36
N GLU A 9 -3.66 -8.49 -14.19
CA GLU A 9 -3.82 -9.07 -15.53
C GLU A 9 -4.37 -10.50 -15.47
N ALA A 10 -3.82 -11.35 -14.61
CA ALA A 10 -4.30 -12.72 -14.46
C ALA A 10 -5.77 -12.75 -14.00
N ALA A 11 -6.15 -11.89 -13.06
CA ALA A 11 -7.53 -11.76 -12.62
C ALA A 11 -8.45 -11.24 -13.74
N LEU A 12 -8.04 -10.24 -14.52
CA LEU A 12 -8.81 -9.76 -15.68
C LEU A 12 -9.01 -10.85 -16.73
N MET A 13 -7.94 -11.59 -17.05
CA MET A 13 -7.95 -12.64 -18.07
C MET A 13 -8.55 -13.96 -17.58
N GLY A 14 -8.74 -14.13 -16.26
CA GLY A 14 -9.17 -15.41 -15.67
C GLY A 14 -8.13 -16.51 -15.84
N THR A 15 -6.85 -16.18 -15.64
CA THR A 15 -5.72 -17.12 -15.76
C THR A 15 -5.06 -17.33 -14.40
N GLU A 16 -4.06 -18.21 -14.35
CA GLU A 16 -3.22 -18.35 -13.16
C GLU A 16 -2.10 -17.31 -13.14
N VAL A 17 -1.71 -16.86 -11.95
CA VAL A 17 -0.47 -16.12 -11.73
C VAL A 17 0.50 -16.98 -10.94
N LYS A 18 1.71 -17.12 -11.49
CA LYS A 18 2.82 -17.85 -10.87
C LYS A 18 3.99 -16.91 -10.62
N TYR A 19 4.32 -16.68 -9.35
CA TYR A 19 5.49 -15.95 -8.93
C TYR A 19 6.67 -16.88 -8.69
N LEU A 20 7.88 -16.32 -8.69
CA LEU A 20 9.06 -17.05 -8.24
C LEU A 20 8.96 -17.21 -6.71
N GLY A 21 8.30 -18.26 -6.24
CA GLY A 21 8.12 -18.56 -4.82
C GLY A 21 6.66 -18.73 -4.40
N ARG A 22 6.17 -17.83 -3.52
CA ARG A 22 4.82 -17.87 -2.91
C ARG A 22 4.00 -16.64 -3.30
N GLY A 23 2.68 -16.75 -3.17
CA GLY A 23 1.71 -15.71 -3.56
C GLY A 23 1.01 -15.98 -4.89
N ASP A 24 1.11 -17.21 -5.42
CA ASP A 24 0.37 -17.65 -6.60
C ASP A 24 -1.14 -17.61 -6.36
N ALA A 25 -1.90 -17.39 -7.43
CA ALA A 25 -3.36 -17.46 -7.40
C ALA A 25 -3.90 -18.00 -8.73
N ASP A 26 -5.04 -18.70 -8.66
CA ASP A 26 -5.72 -19.24 -9.84
C ASP A 26 -7.11 -18.63 -10.03
N PHE A 27 -7.27 -17.83 -11.09
CA PHE A 27 -8.52 -17.16 -11.40
C PHE A 27 -9.41 -17.93 -12.40
N ARG A 28 -9.00 -19.10 -12.92
CA ARG A 28 -9.73 -19.84 -13.98
C ARG A 28 -11.10 -20.35 -13.55
N GLY A 29 -11.29 -20.61 -12.25
CA GLY A 29 -12.56 -21.11 -11.68
C GLY A 29 -13.43 -20.06 -11.01
N MET A 30 -12.97 -18.81 -10.93
CA MET A 30 -13.69 -17.73 -10.25
C MET A 30 -14.75 -17.08 -11.15
N SER A 31 -15.87 -16.68 -10.57
CA SER A 31 -16.85 -15.84 -11.27
C SER A 31 -16.28 -14.47 -11.62
N TYR A 32 -17.04 -13.71 -12.41
CA TYR A 32 -16.75 -12.30 -12.67
C TYR A 32 -16.60 -11.48 -11.37
N HIS A 33 -17.43 -11.76 -10.35
CA HIS A 33 -17.42 -11.01 -9.10
C HIS A 33 -16.13 -11.22 -8.30
N GLY A 34 -15.71 -12.49 -8.14
CA GLY A 34 -14.45 -12.82 -7.47
C GLY A 34 -13.23 -12.20 -8.15
N ARG A 35 -13.19 -12.27 -9.49
CA ARG A 35 -12.11 -11.67 -10.29
C ARG A 35 -12.13 -10.13 -10.21
N ALA A 36 -13.31 -9.51 -10.27
CA ALA A 36 -13.44 -8.06 -10.15
C ALA A 36 -12.94 -7.55 -8.78
N ASP A 37 -13.20 -8.27 -7.70
CA ASP A 37 -12.67 -7.92 -6.38
C ASP A 37 -11.14 -8.12 -6.32
N ALA A 38 -10.58 -9.18 -6.91
CA ALA A 38 -9.13 -9.39 -6.99
C ALA A 38 -8.43 -8.25 -7.74
N VAL A 39 -9.04 -7.78 -8.85
CA VAL A 39 -8.54 -6.64 -9.62
C VAL A 39 -8.58 -5.36 -8.80
N LYS A 40 -9.73 -5.03 -8.20
CA LYS A 40 -9.90 -3.79 -7.42
C LYS A 40 -8.94 -3.75 -6.24
N LYS A 41 -8.88 -4.83 -5.45
CA LYS A 41 -8.01 -4.91 -4.28
C LYS A 41 -6.54 -5.00 -4.68
N GLY A 42 -6.20 -5.80 -5.70
CA GLY A 42 -4.82 -5.97 -6.18
C GLY A 42 -4.24 -4.68 -6.76
N THR A 43 -5.07 -3.86 -7.40
CA THR A 43 -4.67 -2.52 -7.84
C THR A 43 -4.20 -1.67 -6.67
N VAL A 44 -4.92 -1.66 -5.56
CA VAL A 44 -4.54 -0.82 -4.40
C VAL A 44 -3.39 -1.46 -3.60
N PHE A 45 -3.53 -2.73 -3.21
CA PHE A 45 -2.64 -3.34 -2.20
C PHE A 45 -1.31 -3.81 -2.78
N LEU A 46 -1.28 -4.17 -4.07
CA LEU A 46 -0.07 -4.68 -4.73
C LEU A 46 0.59 -3.63 -5.63
N ASN A 47 -0.18 -2.68 -6.18
CA ASN A 47 0.35 -1.66 -7.09
C ASN A 47 0.44 -0.28 -6.42
N VAL A 48 -0.68 0.34 -6.01
CA VAL A 48 -0.67 1.70 -5.43
C VAL A 48 0.25 1.79 -4.21
N PHE A 49 0.25 0.77 -3.34
CA PHE A 49 1.22 0.65 -2.24
C PHE A 49 2.67 0.78 -2.70
N MET A 50 3.05 0.05 -3.75
CA MET A 50 4.40 0.05 -4.29
C MET A 50 4.75 1.37 -4.99
N TYR A 51 3.80 1.97 -5.71
CA TYR A 51 3.99 3.28 -6.33
C TYR A 51 4.15 4.40 -5.31
N ALA A 52 3.39 4.39 -4.21
CA ALA A 52 3.58 5.35 -3.12
C ALA A 52 4.99 5.20 -2.52
N LEU A 53 5.43 3.96 -2.26
CA LEU A 53 6.79 3.69 -1.78
C LEU A 53 7.87 4.14 -2.77
N GLN A 54 7.68 3.89 -4.06
CA GLN A 54 8.61 4.30 -5.10
C GLN A 54 8.74 5.83 -5.17
N ASN A 55 7.63 6.56 -5.07
CA ASN A 55 7.64 8.02 -5.08
C ASN A 55 8.31 8.59 -3.82
N MET A 56 8.09 8.02 -2.64
CA MET A 56 8.85 8.41 -1.44
C MET A 56 10.35 8.14 -1.60
N ARG A 57 10.73 6.99 -2.15
CA ARG A 57 12.13 6.66 -2.43
C ARG A 57 12.78 7.61 -3.44
N LEU A 58 12.03 8.02 -4.47
CA LEU A 58 12.49 8.99 -5.45
C LEU A 58 12.75 10.35 -4.79
N ALA A 59 11.83 10.82 -3.94
CA ALA A 59 12.03 12.06 -3.19
C ALA A 59 13.28 11.99 -2.30
N VAL A 60 13.50 10.86 -1.61
CA VAL A 60 14.69 10.64 -0.78
C VAL A 60 15.98 10.58 -1.61
N SER A 61 15.98 9.86 -2.74
CA SER A 61 17.18 9.68 -3.56
C SER A 61 17.62 10.94 -4.29
N GLU A 62 16.67 11.81 -4.65
CA GLU A 62 16.95 13.08 -5.31
C GLU A 62 17.18 14.21 -4.28
N CYS A 63 16.85 13.98 -3.02
CA CYS A 63 17.10 14.95 -1.96
C CYS A 63 18.61 15.17 -1.79
N GLY A 64 19.03 16.44 -1.85
CA GLY A 64 20.44 16.81 -1.68
C GLY A 64 21.31 16.46 -2.88
N ARG A 65 20.69 16.09 -4.02
CA ARG A 65 21.38 16.00 -5.30
C ARG A 65 22.09 17.33 -5.58
N PRO A 66 23.40 17.30 -5.93
CA PRO A 66 24.11 18.49 -6.35
C PRO A 66 23.38 19.15 -7.52
N CYS A 67 23.24 20.48 -7.46
CA CYS A 67 22.53 21.25 -8.45
C CYS A 67 23.17 22.64 -8.60
N GLU A 68 22.95 23.25 -9.76
CA GLU A 68 23.43 24.57 -10.09
C GLU A 68 22.26 25.52 -10.39
N LYS A 69 22.50 26.83 -10.28
CA LYS A 69 21.47 27.84 -10.61
C LYS A 69 21.38 28.11 -12.10
N VAL A 70 22.46 27.83 -12.82
CA VAL A 70 22.59 28.02 -14.26
C VAL A 70 23.39 26.82 -14.74
N CYS A 71 22.90 26.16 -15.79
CA CYS A 71 23.63 25.11 -16.48
C CYS A 71 24.12 25.64 -17.83
N ASP A 72 25.32 25.24 -18.22
CA ASP A 72 25.81 25.45 -19.57
C ASP A 72 25.24 24.35 -20.49
N ASP A 73 24.93 24.70 -21.75
CA ASP A 73 24.28 23.79 -22.70
C ASP A 73 25.10 22.52 -23.03
N ASP A 74 26.41 22.52 -22.73
CA ASP A 74 27.34 21.42 -23.02
C ASP A 74 27.63 20.52 -21.79
N ASP A 75 27.00 20.77 -20.63
CA ASP A 75 27.19 19.96 -19.42
C ASP A 75 26.02 18.99 -19.18
N ASP A 76 26.18 17.76 -19.66
CA ASP A 76 25.21 16.66 -19.50
C ASP A 76 24.95 16.27 -18.02
N ASP A 77 25.85 16.63 -17.10
CA ASP A 77 25.75 16.32 -15.67
C ASP A 77 25.29 17.52 -14.82
N CYS A 78 24.90 18.64 -15.45
CA CYS A 78 24.33 19.78 -14.76
C CYS A 78 22.83 19.62 -14.50
N TYR A 79 22.42 19.76 -13.24
CA TYR A 79 21.02 19.76 -12.82
C TYR A 79 20.62 21.12 -12.27
N LEU A 80 19.56 21.71 -12.80
CA LEU A 80 19.02 22.97 -12.28
C LEU A 80 18.38 22.76 -10.89
N CYS A 81 18.75 23.61 -9.92
CA CYS A 81 18.23 23.48 -8.55
C CYS A 81 16.70 23.54 -8.49
N ASP A 82 16.06 24.42 -9.26
CA ASP A 82 14.60 24.54 -9.27
C ASP A 82 13.93 23.25 -9.80
N GLU A 83 14.55 22.57 -10.77
CA GLU A 83 14.04 21.29 -11.30
C GLU A 83 14.21 20.15 -10.30
N VAL A 84 15.36 20.09 -9.61
CA VAL A 84 15.60 19.11 -8.55
C VAL A 84 14.60 19.30 -7.42
N GLU A 85 14.41 20.54 -6.95
CA GLU A 85 13.46 20.88 -5.90
C GLU A 85 12.02 20.50 -6.32
N ALA A 86 11.60 20.86 -7.53
CA ALA A 86 10.29 20.51 -8.06
C ALA A 86 10.10 18.99 -8.20
N LYS A 87 11.13 18.26 -8.65
CA LYS A 87 11.10 16.79 -8.77
C LYS A 87 10.96 16.12 -7.40
N VAL A 88 11.71 16.58 -6.41
CA VAL A 88 11.68 16.09 -5.03
C VAL A 88 10.32 16.34 -4.39
N ALA A 89 9.85 17.59 -4.39
CA ALA A 89 8.55 17.97 -3.83
C ALA A 89 7.40 17.22 -4.53
N GLY A 90 7.40 17.22 -5.87
CA GLY A 90 6.39 16.53 -6.65
C GLY A 90 6.40 15.01 -6.46
N ALA A 91 7.55 14.39 -6.19
CA ALA A 91 7.61 12.97 -5.84
C ALA A 91 7.01 12.70 -4.45
N TRP A 92 7.33 13.51 -3.44
CA TRP A 92 6.74 13.37 -2.11
C TRP A 92 5.22 13.56 -2.14
N ASP A 93 4.74 14.62 -2.80
CA ASP A 93 3.32 14.93 -2.92
C ASP A 93 2.55 13.84 -3.69
N ARG A 94 3.15 13.27 -4.75
CA ARG A 94 2.59 12.10 -5.44
C ARG A 94 2.44 10.89 -4.52
N ALA A 95 3.39 10.66 -3.61
CA ALA A 95 3.26 9.58 -2.64
C ALA A 95 2.10 9.81 -1.66
N VAL A 96 1.91 11.05 -1.20
CA VAL A 96 0.76 11.43 -0.36
C VAL A 96 -0.55 11.22 -1.12
N ALA A 97 -0.63 11.71 -2.36
CA ALA A 97 -1.82 11.58 -3.20
C ALA A 97 -2.17 10.10 -3.47
N LEU A 98 -1.19 9.25 -3.74
CA LEU A 98 -1.38 7.81 -3.92
C LEU A 98 -1.76 7.09 -2.62
N TYR A 99 -1.31 7.55 -1.47
CA TYR A 99 -1.73 7.00 -0.18
C TYR A 99 -3.20 7.35 0.13
N VAL A 100 -3.53 8.64 -0.01
CA VAL A 100 -4.86 9.19 0.32
C VAL A 100 -5.89 8.72 -0.70
N GLY A 101 -5.69 8.95 -1.99
CA GLY A 101 -6.60 8.50 -3.04
C GLY A 101 -8.01 9.09 -2.96
N SER A 102 -8.10 10.39 -2.70
CA SER A 102 -9.37 11.13 -2.64
C SER A 102 -10.13 11.06 -3.96
N LEU A 103 -11.46 11.02 -3.87
CA LEU A 103 -12.35 11.13 -5.03
C LEU A 103 -12.68 12.59 -5.33
N GLU A 104 -12.72 12.93 -6.62
CA GLU A 104 -13.13 14.26 -7.07
C GLU A 104 -14.58 14.57 -6.64
N GLY A 105 -14.80 15.78 -6.12
CA GLY A 105 -16.11 16.23 -5.67
C GLY A 105 -16.62 15.61 -4.37
N LYS A 106 -15.77 14.85 -3.66
CA LYS A 106 -16.12 14.17 -2.41
C LYS A 106 -15.03 14.36 -1.36
N GLU A 107 -15.21 15.35 -0.50
CA GLU A 107 -14.18 15.79 0.45
C GLU A 107 -13.75 14.69 1.45
N ASP A 108 -14.62 13.72 1.75
CA ASP A 108 -14.37 12.67 2.73
C ASP A 108 -14.35 11.23 2.16
N GLU A 109 -14.30 11.05 0.83
CA GLU A 109 -14.24 9.72 0.23
C GLU A 109 -12.86 9.41 -0.38
N SER A 110 -12.27 8.29 0.06
CA SER A 110 -11.02 7.73 -0.45
C SER A 110 -11.26 6.32 -1.01
N GLN A 111 -10.48 5.92 -2.02
CA GLN A 111 -10.51 4.55 -2.57
C GLN A 111 -9.21 3.76 -2.36
N PHE A 112 -8.17 4.40 -1.80
CA PHE A 112 -6.84 3.81 -1.66
C PHE A 112 -6.54 3.38 -0.21
N LEU A 113 -5.27 3.44 0.19
CA LEU A 113 -4.79 2.87 1.44
C LEU A 113 -5.33 3.59 2.68
N TYR A 114 -5.61 4.90 2.56
CA TYR A 114 -6.25 5.66 3.62
C TYR A 114 -7.61 5.08 4.00
N GLN A 115 -8.51 4.85 3.03
CA GLN A 115 -9.81 4.23 3.28
C GLN A 115 -9.69 2.80 3.81
N LEU A 116 -8.69 2.05 3.35
CA LEU A 116 -8.41 0.72 3.90
C LEU A 116 -8.09 0.84 5.40
N ALA A 117 -7.24 1.77 5.80
CA ALA A 117 -6.87 1.98 7.20
C ALA A 117 -8.07 2.44 8.06
N GLU A 118 -8.95 3.30 7.54
CA GLU A 118 -10.22 3.66 8.19
C GLU A 118 -11.09 2.42 8.43
N THR A 119 -11.27 1.60 7.39
CA THR A 119 -12.09 0.38 7.48
C THR A 119 -11.53 -0.60 8.51
N ARG A 120 -10.19 -0.75 8.55
CA ARG A 120 -9.54 -1.70 9.46
C ARG A 120 -9.49 -1.20 10.89
N CYS A 121 -9.40 0.12 11.12
CA CYS A 121 -9.40 0.62 12.49
C CYS A 121 -10.69 0.26 13.23
N GLN A 122 -11.84 0.38 12.56
CA GLN A 122 -13.15 0.03 13.12
C GLN A 122 -13.24 -1.46 13.43
N ASN A 123 -12.60 -2.30 12.61
CA ASN A 123 -12.60 -3.75 12.78
C ASN A 123 -11.76 -4.22 13.97
N PHE A 124 -10.71 -3.47 14.32
CA PHE A 124 -9.72 -3.87 15.31
C PHE A 124 -9.72 -2.99 16.57
N GLY A 125 -10.62 -1.99 16.66
CA GLY A 125 -10.63 -1.03 17.76
C GLY A 125 -9.36 -0.18 17.82
N THR A 126 -8.80 0.17 16.66
CA THR A 126 -7.55 0.94 16.54
C THR A 126 -7.77 2.32 15.91
N CYS A 127 -8.96 2.89 16.04
CA CYS A 127 -9.24 4.27 15.65
C CYS A 127 -8.81 5.24 16.77
N GLY A 128 -8.84 6.54 16.46
CA GLY A 128 -8.47 7.61 17.38
C GLY A 128 -6.96 7.77 17.56
N TRP A 129 -6.56 8.85 18.23
CA TRP A 129 -5.15 9.21 18.45
C TRP A 129 -4.40 8.18 19.31
N GLU A 130 -5.09 7.56 20.26
CA GLU A 130 -4.52 6.51 21.11
C GLU A 130 -4.61 5.11 20.49
N GLY A 131 -5.35 4.95 19.39
CA GLY A 131 -5.53 3.65 18.74
C GLY A 131 -6.32 2.65 19.59
N LYS A 132 -7.35 3.13 20.28
CA LYS A 132 -8.19 2.34 21.20
C LYS A 132 -9.69 2.52 20.96
N ASP A 133 -10.05 3.32 19.97
CA ASP A 133 -11.44 3.66 19.67
C ASP A 133 -11.98 2.80 18.53
N LEU A 134 -13.30 2.61 18.49
CA LEU A 134 -14.00 1.92 17.41
C LEU A 134 -14.42 2.85 16.26
N THR A 135 -14.37 4.17 16.49
CA THR A 135 -14.83 5.19 15.55
C THR A 135 -13.82 6.35 15.48
N GLY A 136 -14.00 7.23 14.49
CA GLY A 136 -13.05 8.30 14.18
C GLY A 136 -11.93 7.84 13.27
N THR A 137 -10.98 8.75 13.01
CA THR A 137 -9.86 8.51 12.08
C THR A 137 -8.98 7.37 12.57
N SER A 138 -8.53 6.52 11.65
CA SER A 138 -7.57 5.47 11.93
C SER A 138 -6.31 6.00 12.57
N ASN A 139 -5.85 5.34 13.64
CA ASN A 139 -4.59 5.71 14.29
C ASN A 139 -3.41 5.69 13.31
N VAL A 140 -3.42 4.73 12.39
CA VAL A 140 -2.41 4.58 11.35
C VAL A 140 -2.44 5.76 10.38
N ASN A 141 -3.63 6.24 9.99
CA ASN A 141 -3.76 7.44 9.15
C ASN A 141 -3.22 8.68 9.85
N LEU A 142 -3.59 8.88 11.12
CA LEU A 142 -3.10 10.02 11.91
C LEU A 142 -1.56 10.04 11.98
N ARG A 143 -0.95 8.88 12.22
CA ARG A 143 0.51 8.74 12.25
C ARG A 143 1.14 8.96 10.88
N ILE A 144 0.59 8.35 9.82
CA ILE A 144 1.13 8.49 8.46
C ILE A 144 1.07 9.95 7.99
N MET A 145 -0.06 10.64 8.19
CA MET A 145 -0.19 12.04 7.79
C MET A 145 0.80 12.94 8.55
N LYS A 146 1.02 12.67 9.85
CA LYS A 146 2.06 13.35 10.61
C LYS A 146 3.45 13.12 10.00
N GLU A 147 3.81 11.87 9.67
CA GLU A 147 5.10 11.55 9.05
C GLU A 147 5.25 12.21 7.66
N PHE A 148 4.17 12.32 6.89
CA PHE A 148 4.18 13.02 5.60
C PHE A 148 4.43 14.52 5.77
N THR A 149 3.75 15.16 6.72
CA THR A 149 3.95 16.58 7.02
C THR A 149 5.36 16.86 7.54
N GLU A 150 5.85 16.04 8.47
CA GLU A 150 7.20 16.21 9.01
C GLU A 150 8.27 15.94 7.93
N GLY A 151 8.09 14.90 7.10
CA GLY A 151 8.98 14.61 5.98
C GLY A 151 9.03 15.75 4.95
N GLN A 152 7.89 16.36 4.61
CA GLN A 152 7.82 17.53 3.74
C GLN A 152 8.61 18.71 4.32
N GLN A 153 8.46 18.99 5.61
CA GLN A 153 9.22 20.05 6.29
C GLN A 153 10.74 19.79 6.25
N ARG A 154 11.17 18.52 6.30
CA ARG A 154 12.58 18.15 6.16
C ARG A 154 13.08 18.31 4.73
N LEU A 155 12.26 17.99 3.73
CA LEU A 155 12.60 18.20 2.31
C LEU A 155 12.82 19.67 1.98
N SER A 156 12.05 20.59 2.59
CA SER A 156 12.24 22.03 2.46
C SER A 156 13.38 22.60 3.32
N GLY A 157 14.06 21.75 4.10
CA GLY A 157 15.16 22.17 4.97
C GLY A 157 16.44 22.53 4.21
N LYS A 158 17.34 23.28 4.85
CA LYS A 158 18.69 23.60 4.35
C LYS A 158 19.74 23.09 5.33
N GLY A 159 20.89 22.64 4.83
CA GLY A 159 22.04 22.19 5.63
C GLY A 159 22.20 20.67 5.75
N ASN A 160 23.27 20.23 6.40
CA ASN A 160 23.68 18.81 6.42
C ASN A 160 22.64 17.91 7.11
N GLY A 161 22.36 16.75 6.51
CA GLY A 161 21.55 15.69 7.11
C GLY A 161 20.03 15.88 7.04
N HIS A 162 19.51 16.88 6.33
CA HIS A 162 18.05 17.01 6.16
C HIS A 162 17.45 15.83 5.36
N CYS A 163 18.16 15.28 4.37
CA CYS A 163 17.69 14.16 3.55
C CYS A 163 17.68 12.83 4.29
N GLU A 164 18.69 12.55 5.12
CA GLU A 164 18.73 11.35 5.97
C GLU A 164 17.54 11.30 6.94
N ARG A 165 17.09 12.48 7.40
CA ARG A 165 15.87 12.58 8.22
C ARG A 165 14.62 12.22 7.43
N VAL A 166 14.54 12.54 6.14
CA VAL A 166 13.40 12.19 5.28
C VAL A 166 13.32 10.67 5.07
N GLU A 167 14.45 9.99 4.90
CA GLU A 167 14.48 8.53 4.79
C GLU A 167 13.85 7.84 6.01
N ASN A 168 14.10 8.39 7.20
CA ASN A 168 13.50 7.90 8.43
C ASN A 168 11.96 8.07 8.43
N HIS A 169 11.44 9.20 7.95
CA HIS A 169 10.00 9.42 7.78
C HIS A 169 9.40 8.43 6.76
N MET A 170 10.03 8.25 5.59
CA MET A 170 9.63 7.24 4.60
C MET A 170 9.58 5.83 5.21
N SER A 171 10.60 5.44 5.95
CA SER A 171 10.68 4.12 6.60
C SER A 171 9.53 3.90 7.59
N ARG A 172 9.16 4.94 8.35
CA ARG A 172 8.00 4.88 9.27
C ARG A 172 6.67 4.79 8.51
N VAL A 173 6.48 5.58 7.47
CA VAL A 173 5.28 5.49 6.60
C VAL A 173 5.15 4.09 6.00
N TRP A 174 6.22 3.52 5.43
CA TRP A 174 6.22 2.18 4.85
C TRP A 174 5.83 1.07 5.83
N LYS A 175 6.27 1.18 7.10
CA LYS A 175 5.88 0.26 8.18
C LYS A 175 4.42 0.43 8.54
N LEU A 176 3.95 1.66 8.68
CA LEU A 176 2.56 1.97 9.03
C LEU A 176 1.58 1.54 7.93
N MET A 177 1.92 1.73 6.64
CA MET A 177 1.10 1.27 5.51
C MET A 177 0.89 -0.26 5.50
N ALA A 178 1.78 -1.03 6.14
CA ALA A 178 1.66 -2.48 6.28
C ALA A 178 0.51 -2.91 7.20
N VAL A 179 0.28 -2.12 8.26
CA VAL A 179 -0.66 -2.45 9.35
C VAL A 179 -2.06 -2.80 8.83
N PRO A 180 -2.70 -1.98 7.98
CA PRO A 180 -4.03 -2.30 7.49
C PRO A 180 -4.08 -3.53 6.56
N MET A 181 -2.96 -3.89 5.91
CA MET A 181 -2.88 -5.12 5.11
C MET A 181 -2.72 -6.37 5.99
N ILE A 182 -1.95 -6.27 7.08
CA ILE A 182 -1.86 -7.33 8.10
C ILE A 182 -3.23 -7.53 8.77
N GLN A 183 -3.88 -6.45 9.20
CA GLN A 183 -5.23 -6.46 9.74
C GLN A 183 -6.24 -7.04 8.73
N GLY A 184 -6.10 -6.69 7.45
CA GLY A 184 -6.91 -7.29 6.37
C GLY A 184 -6.72 -8.80 6.29
N THR A 185 -5.47 -9.27 6.27
CA THR A 185 -5.14 -10.69 6.21
C THR A 185 -5.76 -11.45 7.38
N LEU A 186 -5.56 -10.98 8.62
CA LEU A 186 -6.13 -11.60 9.83
C LEU A 186 -7.65 -11.65 9.79
N ARG A 187 -8.29 -10.55 9.34
CA ARG A 187 -9.75 -10.49 9.24
C ARG A 187 -10.29 -11.49 8.22
N TYR A 188 -9.61 -11.66 7.08
CA TYR A 188 -10.06 -12.59 6.04
C TYR A 188 -9.74 -14.04 6.39
N ALA A 189 -8.64 -14.32 7.11
CA ALA A 189 -8.39 -15.63 7.71
C ALA A 189 -9.58 -16.07 8.56
N HIS A 190 -10.01 -15.17 9.46
CA HIS A 190 -11.16 -15.43 10.32
C HIS A 190 -12.46 -15.58 9.53
N LYS A 191 -12.75 -14.71 8.55
CA LYS A 191 -13.98 -14.78 7.73
C LYS A 191 -14.06 -16.03 6.84
N MET A 192 -12.92 -16.64 6.50
CA MET A 192 -12.83 -17.88 5.72
C MET A 192 -12.96 -19.11 6.63
N ASP A 193 -12.44 -19.04 7.85
CA ASP A 193 -12.57 -20.10 8.87
C ASP A 193 -13.93 -20.12 9.57
N GLU A 194 -14.63 -18.98 9.64
CA GLU A 194 -16.06 -18.89 9.95
C GLU A 194 -16.85 -19.66 8.86
N LYS A 195 -16.81 -21.00 8.94
CA LYS A 195 -17.81 -21.88 8.36
C LYS A 195 -19.14 -21.26 8.71
N THR A 196 -19.95 -20.89 7.72
CA THR A 196 -21.39 -21.20 7.63
C THR A 196 -22.07 -21.68 8.95
N THR A 197 -21.98 -20.94 10.06
CA THR A 197 -22.49 -21.39 11.38
C THR A 197 -23.63 -20.51 11.88
N THR A 198 -24.05 -19.52 11.10
CA THR A 198 -25.36 -18.87 11.26
C THR A 198 -26.05 -18.49 9.94
N GLU A 199 -25.32 -18.36 8.82
CA GLU A 199 -25.90 -18.14 7.49
C GLU A 199 -25.98 -19.47 6.72
N TRP A 200 -27.19 -20.02 6.60
CA TRP A 200 -27.53 -21.18 5.75
C TRP A 200 -27.39 -20.91 4.23
N ASP A 201 -26.80 -19.78 3.82
CA ASP A 201 -26.65 -19.40 2.40
C ASP A 201 -25.56 -18.31 2.23
N VAL A 202 -24.28 -18.63 2.51
CA VAL A 202 -23.22 -17.81 1.91
C VAL A 202 -23.23 -18.14 0.42
N SER A 203 -23.84 -17.27 -0.38
CA SER A 203 -23.85 -17.44 -1.83
C SER A 203 -22.43 -17.70 -2.35
N LYS A 204 -22.31 -18.51 -3.39
CA LYS A 204 -21.02 -18.79 -4.05
C LYS A 204 -20.24 -17.50 -4.32
N GLU A 205 -20.94 -16.43 -4.70
CA GLU A 205 -20.39 -15.08 -4.89
C GLU A 205 -19.74 -14.50 -3.62
N LYS A 206 -20.42 -14.54 -2.46
CA LYS A 206 -19.87 -14.04 -1.20
C LYS A 206 -18.64 -14.85 -0.76
N ALA A 207 -18.64 -16.16 -0.98
CA ALA A 207 -17.49 -17.02 -0.67
C ALA A 207 -16.30 -16.70 -1.58
N GLU A 208 -16.51 -16.62 -2.89
CA GLU A 208 -15.48 -16.23 -3.86
C GLU A 208 -14.90 -14.85 -3.57
N LYS A 209 -15.74 -13.88 -3.20
CA LYS A 209 -15.31 -12.55 -2.79
C LYS A 209 -14.39 -12.61 -1.56
N ARG A 210 -14.74 -13.38 -0.53
CA ARG A 210 -13.91 -13.53 0.68
C ARG A 210 -12.55 -14.14 0.34
N ASN A 211 -12.54 -15.21 -0.44
CA ASN A 211 -11.31 -15.88 -0.86
C ASN A 211 -10.43 -14.96 -1.71
N SER A 212 -11.03 -14.25 -2.66
CA SER A 212 -10.34 -13.30 -3.53
C SER A 212 -9.70 -12.14 -2.75
N GLU A 213 -10.45 -11.52 -1.83
CA GLU A 213 -9.90 -10.46 -0.98
C GLU A 213 -8.83 -10.98 -0.02
N GLY A 214 -9.06 -12.14 0.61
CA GLY A 214 -8.11 -12.79 1.51
C GLY A 214 -6.79 -13.12 0.83
N ALA A 215 -6.83 -13.80 -0.32
CA ALA A 215 -5.67 -14.11 -1.13
C ALA A 215 -4.93 -12.84 -1.59
N THR A 216 -5.65 -11.76 -1.93
CA THR A 216 -5.03 -10.48 -2.29
C THR A 216 -4.29 -9.84 -1.10
N PHE A 217 -4.88 -9.88 0.11
CA PHE A 217 -4.19 -9.40 1.31
C PHE A 217 -2.96 -10.23 1.65
N ALA A 218 -3.08 -11.56 1.57
CA ALA A 218 -1.98 -12.49 1.79
C ALA A 218 -0.84 -12.21 0.80
N ALA A 219 -1.14 -12.10 -0.49
CA ALA A 219 -0.19 -11.71 -1.52
C ALA A 219 0.55 -10.41 -1.13
N ALA A 220 -0.16 -9.37 -0.68
CA ALA A 220 0.46 -8.10 -0.31
C ALA A 220 1.47 -8.19 0.85
N ILE A 221 1.32 -9.16 1.77
CA ILE A 221 2.19 -9.27 2.95
C ILE A 221 3.19 -10.42 2.91
N LEU A 222 2.91 -11.49 2.14
CA LEU A 222 3.73 -12.70 2.07
C LEU A 222 5.21 -12.43 1.80
N PRO A 223 5.62 -11.54 0.88
CA PRO A 223 7.03 -11.24 0.66
C PRO A 223 7.73 -10.66 1.90
N ARG A 224 7.01 -9.85 2.70
CA ARG A 224 7.55 -9.26 3.94
C ARG A 224 7.60 -10.29 5.05
N LEU A 225 6.55 -11.11 5.17
CA LEU A 225 6.51 -12.17 6.17
C LEU A 225 7.59 -13.22 5.91
N TRP A 226 7.78 -13.65 4.67
CA TRP A 226 8.82 -14.60 4.28
C TRP A 226 10.23 -14.09 4.63
N ALA A 227 10.49 -12.80 4.40
CA ALA A 227 11.76 -12.18 4.77
C ALA A 227 12.01 -12.18 6.29
N CYS A 228 10.95 -12.22 7.11
CA CYS A 228 11.04 -12.31 8.57
C CYS A 228 11.08 -13.76 9.06
N ASN A 229 10.17 -14.60 8.57
CA ASN A 229 10.01 -16.01 8.91
C ASN A 229 9.35 -16.79 7.74
N PRO A 230 10.13 -17.63 7.03
CA PRO A 230 9.60 -18.48 5.95
C PRO A 230 8.50 -19.46 6.39
N ASP A 231 8.60 -20.02 7.60
CA ASP A 231 7.65 -21.04 8.09
C ASP A 231 6.27 -20.42 8.35
N ASP A 232 6.23 -19.24 8.98
CA ASP A 232 4.97 -18.51 9.21
C ASP A 232 4.34 -18.05 7.89
N ALA A 233 5.17 -17.67 6.91
CA ALA A 233 4.71 -17.33 5.58
C ALA A 233 4.09 -18.55 4.86
N GLU A 234 4.64 -19.74 5.06
CA GLU A 234 4.06 -20.98 4.53
C GLU A 234 2.71 -21.30 5.17
N VAL A 235 2.59 -21.13 6.48
CA VAL A 235 1.31 -21.29 7.20
C VAL A 235 0.27 -20.33 6.64
N LEU A 236 0.62 -19.05 6.46
CA LEU A 236 -0.31 -18.09 5.89
C LEU A 236 -0.70 -18.47 4.45
N TYR A 237 0.26 -18.83 3.61
CA TYR A 237 0.01 -19.19 2.22
C TYR A 237 -0.90 -20.43 2.09
N GLY A 238 -0.71 -21.45 2.93
CA GLY A 238 -1.51 -22.68 2.89
C GLY A 238 -2.95 -22.51 3.41
N ASN A 239 -3.27 -21.40 4.09
CA ASN A 239 -4.58 -21.16 4.70
C ASN A 239 -5.38 -20.02 4.01
N MET A 240 -4.89 -19.50 2.87
CA MET A 240 -5.48 -18.41 2.08
C MET A 240 -5.81 -18.89 0.68
#